data_AF-A0A240UFZ1-F1
#
_entry.id   AF-A0A240UFZ1-F1
#
_cell.length_a   1.000
_cell.length_b   1.000
_cell.length_c   1.000
_cell.angle_alpha   90.00
_cell.angle_beta   90.00
_cell.angle_gamma   90.00
#
_symmetry.space_group_name_H-M   'P 1'
#
loop_
_entity.id
_entity.type
_entity.pdbx_description
1 polymer ?
#
loop_
_entity_poly.entity_id
_entity_poly.type
_entity_poly.pdbx_seq_one_letter_code
_entity_poly.pdbx_strand_id
1 'polypeptide(L)'
;MKKLLSLTALGLALAMGFSAHAAEEAKAPTKQQSKMATCNKDATGMKGDERKAFMKTCLSNKPATQQDKMKACNTEATGKKGDERKAFMSECLKK
;
A
#
# COMPACT_ATOMS: atom_id res chain seq x y z
N MET A 1 7.79 42.46 5.65
CA MET A 1 8.03 43.73 6.39
C MET A 1 7.13 43.68 7.62
N LYS A 2 7.56 43.55 8.88
CA LYS A 2 8.61 44.21 9.68
C LYS A 2 9.11 43.16 10.71
N LYS A 3 10.40 42.81 10.75
CA LYS A 3 11.42 43.31 11.71
C LYS A 3 10.98 43.11 13.18
N LEU A 4 11.41 42.03 13.83
CA LEU A 4 12.62 41.97 14.68
C LEU A 4 12.58 42.94 15.88
N LEU A 5 11.91 42.49 16.95
CA LEU A 5 12.04 42.87 18.36
C LEU A 5 11.60 41.59 19.12
N SER A 6 12.37 40.89 19.94
CA SER A 6 13.19 41.37 21.05
C SER A 6 14.34 40.41 21.36
N LEU A 7 15.43 41.04 21.79
CA LEU A 7 16.68 40.49 22.30
C LEU A 7 16.53 39.97 23.75
N THR A 8 17.32 38.92 24.05
CA THR A 8 18.08 38.68 25.31
C THR A 8 17.38 38.44 26.65
N ALA A 9 17.57 37.23 27.19
CA ALA A 9 18.31 36.93 28.45
C ALA A 9 18.14 35.42 28.75
N LEU A 10 19.07 34.56 28.35
CA LEU A 10 20.23 34.09 29.14
C LEU A 10 19.86 33.58 30.55
N GLY A 11 19.98 32.26 30.72
CA GLY A 11 20.22 31.65 32.03
C GLY A 11 19.39 30.40 32.28
N LEU A 12 19.95 29.22 31.99
CA LEU A 12 20.61 28.39 33.01
C LEU A 12 20.84 27.00 32.43
N ALA A 13 22.11 26.61 32.38
CA ALA A 13 22.53 25.27 32.07
C ALA A 13 21.86 24.26 33.01
N LEU A 14 21.23 23.23 32.45
CA LEU A 14 21.17 21.93 33.09
C LEU A 14 21.67 20.88 32.11
N ALA A 15 22.74 20.25 32.54
CA ALA A 15 23.50 19.25 31.84
C ALA A 15 22.69 17.95 31.64
N MET A 16 23.25 17.10 30.79
CA MET A 16 22.98 15.66 30.71
C MET A 16 21.68 15.26 30.00
N GLY A 17 21.80 15.11 28.69
CA GLY A 17 20.87 14.37 27.84
C GLY A 17 21.62 13.79 26.65
N PHE A 18 22.51 12.84 26.94
CA PHE A 18 23.01 11.79 26.04
C PHE A 18 22.81 12.04 24.53
N SER A 19 23.86 12.54 23.88
CA SER A 19 24.05 12.38 22.44
C SER A 19 24.13 10.90 22.08
N ALA A 20 22.99 10.28 21.77
CA ALA A 20 22.93 9.14 20.85
C ALA A 20 21.47 8.88 20.45
N HIS A 21 21.07 9.42 19.31
CA HIS A 21 20.17 8.73 18.39
C HIS A 21 20.66 9.02 16.97
N ALA A 22 21.91 8.61 16.71
CA ALA A 22 22.33 8.23 15.37
C ALA A 22 22.08 6.72 15.25
N ALA A 23 20.83 6.38 14.92
CA ALA A 23 20.47 5.14 14.27
C ALA A 23 19.18 5.47 13.53
N GLU A 24 19.33 5.96 12.30
CA GLU A 24 18.30 5.85 11.28
C GLU A 24 18.12 4.34 11.03
N GLU A 25 17.42 3.67 11.93
CA GLU A 25 16.82 2.39 11.63
C GLU A 25 15.71 2.70 10.63
N ALA A 26 16.02 2.53 9.34
CA ALA A 26 15.03 2.41 8.29
C ALA A 26 14.05 1.31 8.69
N LYS A 27 13.00 1.67 9.45
CA LYS A 27 11.97 0.75 9.86
C LYS A 27 11.41 0.11 8.60
N ALA A 28 11.62 -1.20 8.47
CA ALA A 28 11.02 -1.97 7.40
C ALA A 28 9.54 -1.62 7.32
N PRO A 29 9.01 -1.32 6.11
CA PRO A 29 7.63 -0.90 5.98
C PRO A 29 6.73 -1.93 6.64
N THR A 30 5.81 -1.44 7.49
CA THR A 30 4.86 -2.33 8.15
C THR A 30 4.09 -3.11 7.08
N LYS A 31 3.59 -4.31 7.39
CA LYS A 31 2.80 -5.11 6.42
C LYS A 31 1.66 -4.30 5.78
N GLN A 32 1.10 -3.34 6.51
CA GLN A 32 0.09 -2.41 6.02
C GLN A 32 0.66 -1.38 5.02
N GLN A 33 1.83 -0.79 5.30
CA GLN A 33 2.50 0.14 4.37
C GLN A 33 2.90 -0.54 3.08
N SER A 34 3.44 -1.77 3.14
CA SER A 34 3.77 -2.56 1.95
C SER A 34 2.52 -2.89 1.13
N LYS A 35 1.44 -3.30 1.79
CA LYS A 35 0.15 -3.57 1.13
C LYS A 35 -0.40 -2.32 0.45
N MET A 36 -0.33 -1.16 1.11
CA MET A 36 -0.80 0.10 0.55
C MET A 36 0.02 0.54 -0.67
N ALA A 37 1.34 0.36 -0.64
CA ALA A 37 2.20 0.64 -1.79
C ALA A 37 1.83 -0.24 -3.00
N THR A 38 1.65 -1.55 -2.79
CA THR A 38 1.20 -2.48 -3.83
C THR A 38 -0.18 -2.10 -4.37
N CYS A 39 -1.17 -1.88 -3.50
CA CYS A 39 -2.51 -1.46 -3.92
C CYS A 39 -2.49 -0.16 -4.73
N ASN A 40 -1.65 0.82 -4.36
CA ASN A 40 -1.52 2.05 -5.13
C ASN A 40 -0.88 1.82 -6.50
N LYS A 41 0.08 0.91 -6.59
CA LYS A 41 0.74 0.57 -7.86
C LYS A 41 -0.19 -0.19 -8.79
N ASP A 42 -0.97 -1.13 -8.28
CA ASP A 42 -1.94 -1.91 -9.07
C ASP A 42 -3.13 -1.04 -9.50
N ALA A 43 -3.44 0.01 -8.75
CA ALA A 43 -4.46 1.00 -9.11
C ALA A 43 -3.99 2.03 -10.17
N THR A 44 -2.79 1.87 -10.74
CA THR A 44 -2.27 2.79 -11.76
C THR A 44 -3.13 2.69 -13.02
N GLY A 45 -3.60 3.84 -13.51
CA GLY A 45 -4.50 3.91 -14.67
C GLY A 45 -5.99 3.83 -14.33
N MET A 46 -6.37 3.44 -13.11
CA MET A 46 -7.74 3.52 -12.63
C MET A 46 -8.11 4.95 -12.22
N LYS A 47 -9.31 5.40 -12.56
CA LYS A 47 -9.82 6.75 -12.24
C LYS A 47 -11.16 6.67 -11.52
N GLY A 48 -11.48 7.73 -10.77
CA GLY A 48 -12.79 7.89 -10.13
C GLY A 48 -13.19 6.72 -9.24
N ASP A 49 -14.42 6.23 -9.43
CA ASP A 49 -15.04 5.21 -8.59
C ASP A 49 -14.38 3.83 -8.74
N GLU A 50 -13.82 3.51 -9.91
CA GLU A 50 -13.08 2.25 -10.13
C GLU A 50 -11.87 2.16 -9.21
N ARG A 51 -11.10 3.25 -9.10
CA ARG A 51 -9.93 3.31 -8.22
C ARG A 51 -10.34 3.16 -6.75
N LYS A 52 -11.43 3.81 -6.34
CA LYS A 52 -11.92 3.73 -4.95
C LYS A 52 -12.41 2.33 -4.60
N ALA A 53 -13.16 1.69 -5.50
CA ALA A 53 -13.63 0.32 -5.31
C ALA A 53 -12.45 -0.65 -5.20
N PHE A 54 -11.48 -0.55 -6.10
CA PHE A 54 -10.26 -1.35 -6.07
C PHE A 54 -9.46 -1.12 -4.78
N MET A 55 -9.24 0.13 -4.38
CA MET A 55 -8.49 0.46 -3.16
C MET A 55 -9.19 -0.07 -1.91
N LYS A 56 -10.53 0.03 -1.84
CA LYS A 56 -11.32 -0.50 -0.72
C LYS A 56 -11.18 -2.02 -0.61
N THR A 57 -11.28 -2.73 -1.74
CA THR A 57 -11.10 -4.19 -1.78
C THR A 57 -9.67 -4.57 -1.42
N CYS A 58 -8.68 -3.93 -2.04
CA CYS A 58 -7.26 -4.23 -1.84
C CYS A 58 -6.80 -3.95 -0.41
N LEU A 59 -7.23 -2.83 0.19
CA LEU A 59 -6.87 -2.48 1.58
C LEU A 59 -7.70 -3.24 2.63
N SER A 60 -8.87 -3.78 2.26
CA SER A 60 -9.66 -4.55 3.21
C SER A 60 -8.92 -5.81 3.67
N ASN A 61 -9.07 -6.17 4.95
CA ASN A 61 -8.61 -7.45 5.50
C ASN A 61 -9.55 -8.61 5.12
N LYS A 62 -10.41 -8.40 4.11
CA LYS A 62 -11.25 -9.48 3.60
C LYS A 62 -10.34 -10.37 2.73
N PRO A 63 -10.27 -11.68 3.01
CA PRO A 63 -9.68 -12.60 2.05
C PRO A 63 -10.46 -12.47 0.73
N ALA A 64 -9.74 -12.48 -0.39
CA ALA A 64 -10.36 -12.51 -1.70
C ALA A 64 -11.33 -13.69 -1.73
N THR A 65 -12.58 -13.43 -2.09
CA THR A 65 -13.58 -14.50 -2.09
C THR A 65 -13.33 -15.42 -3.29
N GLN A 66 -13.81 -16.65 -3.21
CA GLN A 66 -13.81 -17.56 -4.36
C GLN A 66 -14.50 -16.93 -5.59
N GLN A 67 -15.49 -16.04 -5.38
CA GLN A 67 -16.12 -15.29 -6.46
C GLN A 67 -15.18 -14.26 -7.11
N ASP A 68 -14.42 -13.52 -6.32
CA ASP A 68 -13.45 -12.54 -6.85
C ASP A 68 -12.36 -13.23 -7.66
N LYS A 69 -11.87 -14.36 -7.14
CA LYS A 69 -10.93 -15.24 -7.84
C LYS A 69 -11.50 -15.75 -9.16
N MET A 70 -12.75 -16.21 -9.16
CA MET A 70 -13.40 -16.70 -10.38
C MET A 70 -13.62 -15.59 -11.43
N LYS A 71 -13.91 -14.36 -11.01
CA LYS A 71 -14.01 -13.20 -11.91
C LYS A 71 -12.65 -12.84 -12.52
N ALA A 72 -11.60 -12.81 -11.70
CA ALA A 72 -10.24 -12.59 -12.18
C ALA A 72 -9.83 -13.68 -13.19
N CYS A 73 -10.00 -14.96 -12.84
CA CYS A 73 -9.71 -16.08 -13.73
C CYS A 73 -10.51 -16.02 -15.04
N ASN A 74 -11.78 -15.60 -15.03
CA ASN A 74 -12.54 -15.45 -16.27
C ASN A 74 -12.03 -14.29 -17.15
N THR A 75 -11.59 -13.21 -16.52
CA THR A 75 -11.01 -12.05 -17.22
C THR A 75 -9.69 -12.43 -17.88
N GLU A 76 -8.81 -13.15 -17.16
CA GLU A 76 -7.53 -13.63 -17.68
C GLU A 76 -7.67 -14.81 -18.67
N ALA A 77 -8.81 -15.47 -18.66
CA ALA A 77 -9.17 -16.49 -19.65
C ALA A 77 -9.66 -15.89 -20.99
N THR A 78 -9.73 -14.56 -21.11
CA THR A 78 -10.12 -13.91 -22.37
C THR A 78 -9.19 -14.36 -23.50
N GLY A 79 -9.77 -14.73 -24.64
CA GLY A 79 -9.05 -15.26 -25.80
C GLY A 79 -8.79 -16.77 -25.77
N LYS A 80 -8.90 -17.43 -24.60
CA LYS A 80 -8.76 -18.89 -24.49
C LYS A 80 -10.08 -19.58 -24.81
N LYS A 81 -10.04 -20.68 -25.57
CA LYS A 81 -11.23 -21.45 -25.98
C LYS A 81 -11.01 -22.95 -25.78
N GLY A 82 -12.11 -23.69 -25.67
CA GLY A 82 -12.07 -25.16 -25.53
C GLY A 82 -11.27 -25.62 -24.31
N ASP A 83 -10.45 -26.64 -24.52
CA ASP A 83 -9.69 -27.30 -23.46
C ASP A 83 -8.65 -26.37 -22.82
N GLU A 84 -8.09 -25.43 -23.57
CA GLU A 84 -7.11 -24.45 -23.07
C GLU A 84 -7.73 -23.55 -21.99
N ARG A 85 -8.97 -23.09 -22.21
CA ARG A 85 -9.70 -22.31 -21.20
C ARG A 85 -9.98 -23.13 -19.96
N LYS A 86 -10.37 -24.40 -20.14
CA LYS A 86 -10.72 -25.29 -19.03
C LYS A 86 -9.51 -25.61 -18.15
N ALA A 87 -8.36 -25.88 -18.76
CA ALA A 87 -7.10 -26.09 -18.08
C ALA A 87 -6.67 -24.83 -17.30
N PHE A 88 -6.67 -23.67 -17.98
CA PHE A 88 -6.34 -22.39 -17.36
C PHE A 88 -7.26 -22.07 -16.16
N MET A 89 -8.57 -22.25 -16.31
CA MET A 89 -9.51 -21.95 -15.23
C MET A 89 -9.31 -22.88 -14.03
N SER A 90 -8.99 -24.16 -14.28
CA SER A 90 -8.73 -25.13 -13.21
C SER A 90 -7.45 -24.81 -12.45
N GLU A 91 -6.38 -24.39 -13.13
CA GLU A 91 -5.16 -23.95 -12.46
C GLU A 91 -5.35 -22.64 -11.72
N CYS A 92 -5.98 -21.65 -12.36
CA CYS A 92 -6.22 -20.34 -11.77
C CYS A 92 -7.08 -20.44 -10.50
N LEU A 93 -8.13 -21.27 -10.50
CA LEU A 93 -8.98 -21.48 -9.32
C LEU A 93 -8.30 -22.29 -8.21
N LYS A 94 -7.26 -23.08 -8.51
CA LYS A 94 -6.47 -23.84 -7.53
C LYS A 94 -5.39 -23.03 -6.82
N LYS A 95 -4.88 -21.96 -7.44
CA LYS A 95 -3.86 -21.05 -6.88
C LYS A 95 -4.44 -20.11 -5.83
#